data_AF-A0A1T4W9F2-F1
#
_entry.id   AF-A0A1T4W9F2-F1
#
_cell.length_a   1.000
_cell.length_b   1.000
_cell.length_c   1.000
_cell.angle_alpha   90.00
_cell.angle_beta   90.00
_cell.angle_gamma   90.00
#
_symmetry.space_group_name_H-M   'P 1'
#
loop_
_entity.id
_entity.type
_entity.pdbx_description
1 polymer ?
#
loop_
_entity_poly.entity_id
_entity_poly.type
_entity_poly.pdbx_seq_one_letter_code
_entity_poly.pdbx_strand_id
1 'polypeptide(L)'
;MKALLRNSLITFITVMSISCIGNVKAYAENTKTVKFGGKKKNVTLYVGEKLNIKVKKYTSSSKKKKLVFKSNNKKVTVTKKGIIAAKKTGSAKVTVKAKNSNKKTIIKVKVKKAPKDKVVGLNYKVNWRYKKVKTYNSTDYIWNNGILTGVKKGAKPIYIKQKTTINSYKLSWLALDGADGYEVQRWHFVTDWDTKGHWETIKDTKKTSYKITDFAMNELAKIKIKAYNIVDGEKVYNNSSGTISIRTEASSTCYKEPLVNRWKSEEAFYLQNKVREKAGVDLLKWDEDLYTFACYRVEGRVKGYYKDHGWVDSMFDAFTNNIFDFGTNPLGENYYSSSKEKSAKDSIVAWQNSKGHYESMISKLIKFGAIAMGSGESYAVFTE
;
A
#
# COMPACT_ATOMS: atom_id res chain seq x y z
N MET A 1 -45.55 -13.98 -2.69
CA MET A 1 -45.21 -13.83 -4.13
C MET A 1 -43.75 -13.44 -4.21
N LYS A 2 -42.88 -14.37 -4.63
CA LYS A 2 -42.30 -14.45 -6.00
C LYS A 2 -41.56 -13.15 -6.35
N ALA A 3 -40.31 -13.13 -6.80
CA ALA A 3 -39.36 -14.13 -7.27
C ALA A 3 -38.11 -13.30 -7.72
N LEU A 4 -36.87 -13.78 -7.51
CA LEU A 4 -35.92 -14.22 -8.57
C LEU A 4 -35.48 -13.07 -9.54
N LEU A 5 -34.21 -12.81 -9.86
CA LEU A 5 -33.15 -13.67 -10.40
C LEU A 5 -31.79 -12.92 -10.26
N ARG A 6 -30.68 -13.57 -9.85
CA ARG A 6 -29.73 -14.40 -10.65
C ARG A 6 -28.94 -13.57 -11.68
N ASN A 7 -27.64 -13.37 -11.49
CA ASN A 7 -26.50 -14.25 -11.86
C ASN A 7 -25.82 -13.87 -13.20
N SER A 8 -24.49 -13.81 -13.12
CA SER A 8 -23.51 -14.27 -14.13
C SER A 8 -23.25 -13.32 -15.31
N LEU A 9 -22.07 -13.25 -15.94
CA LEU A 9 -21.11 -14.29 -16.35
C LEU A 9 -19.82 -13.53 -16.86
N ILE A 10 -18.59 -13.92 -16.46
CA ILE A 10 -17.46 -14.47 -17.29
C ILE A 10 -17.09 -13.58 -18.52
N THR A 11 -15.84 -13.17 -18.84
CA THR A 11 -14.73 -13.92 -19.51
C THR A 11 -13.72 -12.83 -19.98
N PHE A 12 -12.44 -12.76 -19.56
CA PHE A 12 -11.22 -13.49 -20.00
C PHE A 12 -10.38 -12.71 -21.04
N ILE A 13 -9.06 -12.99 -21.01
CA ILE A 13 -8.04 -12.78 -22.06
C ILE A 13 -7.35 -11.40 -22.06
N THR A 14 -6.04 -11.24 -22.23
CA THR A 14 -4.81 -12.05 -22.05
C THR A 14 -3.67 -11.04 -22.18
N VAL A 15 -2.60 -11.28 -21.43
CA VAL A 15 -1.33 -10.56 -21.44
C VAL A 15 -0.47 -10.98 -22.64
N MET A 16 0.11 -10.01 -23.37
CA MET A 16 1.41 -10.12 -24.05
C MET A 16 2.24 -8.95 -23.51
N SER A 17 3.20 -9.10 -22.61
CA SER A 17 4.53 -9.72 -22.69
C SER A 17 5.46 -9.08 -23.73
N ILE A 18 6.55 -8.47 -23.24
CA ILE A 18 7.92 -8.34 -23.78
C ILE A 18 8.63 -7.35 -22.83
N SER A 19 9.44 -7.79 -21.85
CA SER A 19 10.86 -8.21 -21.94
C SER A 19 11.76 -7.01 -22.30
N CYS A 20 12.78 -6.58 -21.57
CA CYS A 20 13.92 -7.32 -21.01
C CYS A 20 14.79 -6.34 -20.17
N ILE A 21 15.25 -6.73 -18.98
CA ILE A 21 16.64 -7.09 -18.60
C ILE A 21 17.49 -5.93 -18.04
N GLY A 22 17.96 -6.12 -16.80
CA GLY A 22 19.05 -5.34 -16.19
C GLY A 22 19.48 -5.87 -14.81
N ASN A 23 20.47 -6.79 -14.83
CA ASN A 23 21.40 -7.18 -13.75
C ASN A 23 20.88 -7.87 -12.46
N VAL A 24 21.01 -9.20 -12.48
CA VAL A 24 20.79 -10.14 -11.36
C VAL A 24 22.00 -10.16 -10.42
N LYS A 25 21.81 -9.74 -9.16
CA LYS A 25 22.62 -10.25 -8.04
C LYS A 25 21.93 -11.52 -7.50
N ALA A 26 22.69 -12.62 -7.42
CA ALA A 26 22.18 -13.94 -7.08
C ALA A 26 21.77 -14.04 -5.60
N TYR A 27 20.49 -14.34 -5.39
CA TYR A 27 19.85 -14.66 -4.11
C TYR A 27 20.54 -15.90 -3.49
N ALA A 28 20.96 -15.83 -2.22
CA ALA A 28 21.52 -16.99 -1.51
C ALA A 28 20.43 -18.06 -1.33
N GLU A 29 20.77 -19.31 -0.99
CA GLU A 29 19.82 -20.46 -0.95
C GLU A 29 19.67 -21.07 0.46
N ASN A 30 18.43 -21.42 0.85
CA ASN A 30 18.03 -21.58 2.26
C ASN A 30 18.68 -22.86 2.72
N THR A 31 19.85 -22.73 3.35
CA THR A 31 20.83 -23.81 3.38
C THR A 31 20.68 -24.61 4.67
N LYS A 32 19.83 -25.65 4.63
CA LYS A 32 19.83 -26.66 5.70
C LYS A 32 21.05 -27.57 5.55
N THR A 33 21.82 -27.68 6.62
CA THR A 33 23.01 -28.52 6.63
C THR A 33 22.71 -29.95 7.10
N VAL A 34 23.09 -30.94 6.29
CA VAL A 34 22.84 -32.36 6.53
C VAL A 34 24.17 -33.09 6.69
N LYS A 35 24.30 -33.91 7.73
CA LYS A 35 25.46 -34.82 7.90
C LYS A 35 25.20 -36.08 7.08
N PHE A 36 26.15 -36.46 6.22
CA PHE A 36 26.05 -37.66 5.40
C PHE A 36 26.22 -38.91 6.28
N GLY A 37 25.31 -39.88 6.16
CA GLY A 37 25.29 -41.09 6.99
C GLY A 37 24.49 -40.96 8.30
N GLY A 38 23.88 -39.80 8.57
CA GLY A 38 23.01 -39.60 9.74
C GLY A 38 21.58 -40.14 9.57
N LYS A 39 20.83 -40.18 10.69
CA LYS A 39 19.40 -40.61 10.77
C LYS A 39 18.49 -39.85 9.79
N LYS A 40 17.33 -40.45 9.46
CA LYS A 40 16.26 -39.86 8.65
C LYS A 40 15.94 -38.43 9.15
N LYS A 41 16.06 -37.41 8.30
CA LYS A 41 15.71 -36.02 8.64
C LYS A 41 14.32 -35.66 8.13
N ASN A 42 13.54 -34.94 8.92
CA ASN A 42 12.20 -34.48 8.53
C ASN A 42 12.24 -32.98 8.23
N VAL A 43 11.62 -32.57 7.12
CA VAL A 43 11.47 -31.18 6.68
C VAL A 43 10.04 -30.96 6.23
N THR A 44 9.44 -29.84 6.61
CA THR A 44 8.16 -29.38 6.05
C THR A 44 8.46 -28.22 5.09
N LEU A 45 7.83 -28.23 3.91
CA LEU A 45 7.87 -27.15 2.92
C LEU A 45 6.44 -26.83 2.46
N TYR A 46 6.20 -25.63 1.95
CA TYR A 46 4.99 -25.25 1.23
C TYR A 46 5.19 -25.35 -0.28
N VAL A 47 4.10 -25.56 -1.03
CA VAL A 47 4.16 -25.58 -2.50
C VAL A 47 4.78 -24.28 -3.03
N GLY A 48 5.84 -24.38 -3.83
CA GLY A 48 6.60 -23.24 -4.37
C GLY A 48 7.96 -23.02 -3.69
N GLU A 49 8.13 -23.45 -2.44
CA GLU A 49 9.37 -23.23 -1.68
C GLU A 49 10.55 -24.06 -2.20
N LYS A 50 11.76 -23.53 -1.99
CA LYS A 50 13.03 -24.22 -2.26
C LYS A 50 13.87 -24.33 -0.98
N LEU A 51 14.73 -25.35 -0.94
CA LEU A 51 15.65 -25.61 0.17
C LEU A 51 16.96 -26.16 -0.39
N ASN A 52 18.10 -25.54 -0.10
CA ASN A 52 19.40 -26.10 -0.46
C ASN A 52 19.98 -26.95 0.69
N ILE A 53 20.56 -28.09 0.35
CA ILE A 53 21.20 -29.02 1.27
C ILE A 53 22.73 -28.89 1.22
N LYS A 54 23.35 -28.36 2.28
CA LYS A 54 24.80 -28.40 2.46
C LYS A 54 25.22 -29.69 3.19
N VAL A 55 26.18 -30.43 2.64
CA VAL A 55 26.67 -31.68 3.26
C VAL A 55 27.94 -31.43 4.07
N LYS A 56 27.91 -31.61 5.41
CA LYS A 56 28.91 -31.03 6.33
C LYS A 56 30.29 -31.73 6.41
N LYS A 57 30.47 -32.89 5.80
CA LYS A 57 31.78 -33.57 5.59
C LYS A 57 31.49 -34.96 5.01
N TYR A 58 32.12 -35.30 3.90
CA TYR A 58 32.26 -36.67 3.42
C TYR A 58 33.75 -36.93 3.24
N THR A 59 34.42 -37.36 4.31
CA THR A 59 35.84 -37.74 4.28
C THR A 59 35.94 -39.24 4.08
N SER A 60 36.25 -39.67 2.85
CA SER A 60 36.85 -40.98 2.62
C SER A 60 37.96 -40.81 1.59
N SER A 61 39.17 -41.21 1.97
CA SER A 61 40.49 -41.00 1.39
C SER A 61 40.75 -41.70 0.03
N SER A 62 39.76 -41.81 -0.85
CA SER A 62 39.99 -42.33 -2.21
C SER A 62 38.91 -41.91 -3.20
N LYS A 63 39.34 -41.13 -4.21
CA LYS A 63 38.60 -40.61 -5.39
C LYS A 63 37.45 -39.65 -5.02
N LYS A 64 37.37 -38.46 -5.67
CA LYS A 64 36.29 -37.47 -5.47
C LYS A 64 34.90 -38.10 -5.75
N LYS A 65 34.26 -38.70 -4.74
CA LYS A 65 32.96 -39.36 -4.90
C LYS A 65 31.86 -38.29 -5.01
N LYS A 66 31.39 -38.05 -6.23
CA LYS A 66 30.22 -37.20 -6.53
C LYS A 66 29.00 -37.72 -5.76
N LEU A 67 28.22 -36.81 -5.16
CA LEU A 67 26.93 -37.13 -4.56
C LEU A 67 25.85 -37.20 -5.64
N VAL A 68 24.90 -38.10 -5.44
CA VAL A 68 23.72 -38.27 -6.28
C VAL A 68 22.50 -37.97 -5.43
N PHE A 69 21.68 -37.04 -5.91
CA PHE A 69 20.42 -36.66 -5.30
C PHE A 69 19.28 -37.25 -6.12
N LYS A 70 18.32 -37.88 -5.46
CA LYS A 70 17.12 -38.42 -6.12
C LYS A 70 15.89 -38.19 -5.26
N SER A 71 14.86 -37.59 -5.84
CA SER A 71 13.53 -37.58 -5.25
C SER A 71 12.79 -38.87 -5.61
N ASN A 72 12.00 -39.39 -4.69
CA ASN A 72 11.20 -40.59 -4.95
C ASN A 72 9.91 -40.30 -5.75
N ASN A 73 9.51 -39.04 -5.90
CA ASN A 73 8.31 -38.67 -6.67
C ASN A 73 8.41 -37.23 -7.21
N LYS A 74 7.51 -36.88 -8.13
CA LYS A 74 7.44 -35.55 -8.76
C LYS A 74 6.89 -34.44 -7.86
N LYS A 75 6.44 -34.74 -6.61
CA LYS A 75 5.94 -33.72 -5.67
C LYS A 75 7.04 -32.80 -5.17
N VAL A 76 8.28 -33.30 -5.19
CA VAL A 76 9.49 -32.58 -4.86
C VAL A 76 10.53 -32.88 -5.92
N THR A 77 11.22 -31.87 -6.45
CA THR A 77 12.38 -32.05 -7.32
C THR A 77 13.66 -31.77 -6.56
N VAL A 78 14.77 -32.39 -6.95
CA VAL A 78 16.09 -32.09 -6.38
C VAL A 78 17.11 -31.96 -7.51
N THR A 79 17.92 -30.89 -7.48
CA THR A 79 18.96 -30.66 -8.49
C THR A 79 20.22 -31.48 -8.21
N LYS A 80 21.13 -31.57 -9.19
CA LYS A 80 22.47 -32.17 -9.01
C LYS A 80 23.29 -31.45 -7.92
N LYS A 81 22.95 -30.20 -7.59
CA LYS A 81 23.58 -29.37 -6.55
C LYS A 81 22.93 -29.52 -5.16
N GLY A 82 21.83 -30.28 -5.03
CA GLY A 82 21.16 -30.50 -3.75
C GLY A 82 20.04 -29.51 -3.41
N ILE A 83 19.52 -28.77 -4.39
CA ILE A 83 18.41 -27.84 -4.20
C ILE A 83 17.09 -28.60 -4.35
N ILE A 84 16.37 -28.75 -3.25
CA ILE A 84 15.02 -29.29 -3.16
C ILE A 84 14.02 -28.20 -3.56
N ALA A 85 13.03 -28.50 -4.40
CA ALA A 85 11.90 -27.61 -4.69
C ALA A 85 10.57 -28.34 -4.50
N ALA A 86 9.66 -27.75 -3.75
CA ALA A 86 8.32 -28.27 -3.50
C ALA A 86 7.37 -27.92 -4.65
N LYS A 87 6.82 -28.94 -5.32
CA LYS A 87 5.98 -28.81 -6.52
C LYS A 87 4.51 -29.09 -6.27
N LYS A 88 4.20 -30.13 -5.48
CA LYS A 88 2.83 -30.55 -5.18
C LYS A 88 2.73 -31.03 -3.74
N THR A 89 1.54 -30.90 -3.15
CA THR A 89 1.26 -31.32 -1.77
C THR A 89 1.46 -32.83 -1.57
N GLY A 90 1.77 -33.22 -0.35
CA GLY A 90 2.00 -34.60 0.08
C GLY A 90 3.45 -34.87 0.47
N SER A 91 3.74 -36.14 0.74
CA SER A 91 5.06 -36.55 1.24
C SER A 91 5.99 -36.97 0.11
N ALA A 92 7.26 -36.58 0.22
CA ALA A 92 8.36 -37.04 -0.64
C ALA A 92 9.56 -37.44 0.21
N LYS A 93 10.46 -38.22 -0.38
CA LYS A 93 11.73 -38.63 0.20
C LYS A 93 12.83 -38.24 -0.78
N VAL A 94 13.74 -37.38 -0.34
CA VAL A 94 14.95 -37.04 -1.09
C VAL A 94 16.09 -37.89 -0.55
N THR A 95 16.65 -38.72 -1.42
CA THR A 95 17.79 -39.59 -1.11
C THR A 95 19.08 -38.92 -1.55
N VAL A 96 20.04 -38.87 -0.64
CA VAL A 96 21.42 -38.43 -0.90
C VAL A 96 22.31 -39.67 -0.82
N LYS A 97 22.90 -40.10 -1.94
CA LYS A 97 23.77 -41.28 -2.03
C LYS A 97 25.15 -40.88 -2.54
N ALA A 98 26.20 -41.50 -2.03
CA ALA A 98 27.54 -41.39 -2.63
C ALA A 98 27.64 -42.36 -3.82
N LYS A 99 28.08 -41.88 -4.99
CA LYS A 99 28.04 -42.64 -6.26
C LYS A 99 28.68 -44.03 -6.16
N ASN A 100 29.77 -44.16 -5.40
CA ASN A 100 30.56 -45.39 -5.26
C ASN A 100 30.54 -45.92 -3.80
N SER A 101 29.39 -45.85 -3.13
CA SER A 101 29.20 -46.40 -1.79
C SER A 101 27.74 -46.78 -1.55
N ASN A 102 27.53 -47.74 -0.66
CA ASN A 102 26.20 -48.13 -0.17
C ASN A 102 25.64 -47.15 0.87
N LYS A 103 26.45 -46.18 1.35
CA LYS A 103 26.01 -45.16 2.31
C LYS A 103 25.01 -44.19 1.66
N LYS A 104 23.85 -44.01 2.30
CA LYS A 104 22.78 -43.08 1.88
C LYS A 104 22.13 -42.42 3.09
N THR A 105 21.63 -41.21 2.90
CA THR A 105 20.76 -40.50 3.85
C THR A 105 19.44 -40.16 3.18
N ILE A 106 18.35 -40.21 3.94
CA ILE A 106 17.00 -39.90 3.47
C ILE A 106 16.47 -38.67 4.21
N ILE A 107 16.01 -37.69 3.44
CA ILE A 107 15.28 -36.52 3.93
C ILE A 107 13.81 -36.73 3.59
N LYS A 108 12.97 -36.88 4.62
CA LYS A 108 11.51 -36.88 4.47
C LYS A 108 11.05 -35.43 4.34
N VAL A 109 10.42 -35.12 3.23
CA VAL A 109 9.85 -33.81 2.93
C VAL A 109 8.33 -33.94 2.99
N LYS A 110 7.68 -33.18 3.88
CA LYS A 110 6.22 -33.03 3.90
C LYS A 110 5.89 -31.72 3.20
N VAL A 111 5.30 -31.81 2.00
CA VAL A 111 4.82 -30.63 1.29
C VAL A 111 3.39 -30.35 1.70
N LYS A 112 3.16 -29.22 2.37
CA LYS A 112 1.82 -28.73 2.68
C LYS A 112 1.33 -27.85 1.54
N LYS A 113 0.01 -27.79 1.38
CA LYS A 113 -0.62 -26.74 0.58
C LYS A 113 -0.18 -25.42 1.21
N ALA A 114 0.27 -24.46 0.42
CA ALA A 114 0.29 -23.09 0.91
C ALA A 114 -1.13 -22.81 1.43
N PRO A 115 -1.30 -22.27 2.65
CA PRO A 115 -2.62 -22.03 3.22
C PRO A 115 -3.47 -21.27 2.18
N LYS A 116 -4.48 -21.95 1.59
CA LYS A 116 -5.32 -21.35 0.54
C LYS A 116 -6.40 -20.46 1.13
N ASP A 117 -6.73 -20.66 2.39
CA ASP A 117 -7.90 -20.06 3.01
C ASP A 117 -7.51 -19.46 4.36
N LYS A 118 -7.09 -18.21 4.29
CA LYS A 118 -7.40 -17.11 5.21
C LYS A 118 -6.56 -15.95 4.74
N VAL A 119 -7.17 -15.09 3.91
CA VAL A 119 -6.83 -13.67 4.05
C VAL A 119 -6.97 -13.39 5.53
N VAL A 120 -5.84 -12.96 6.06
CA VAL A 120 -5.74 -12.33 7.33
C VAL A 120 -6.85 -11.28 7.44
N GLY A 121 -7.91 -11.53 8.22
CA GLY A 121 -9.01 -10.59 8.35
C GLY A 121 -8.46 -9.22 8.74
N LEU A 122 -8.44 -8.29 7.78
CA LEU A 122 -7.88 -6.97 7.98
C LEU A 122 -8.99 -6.14 8.64
N ASN A 123 -8.76 -5.83 9.90
CA ASN A 123 -9.66 -5.04 10.70
C ASN A 123 -9.08 -3.63 10.87
N TYR A 124 -9.97 -2.66 10.81
CA TYR A 124 -9.68 -1.26 11.01
C TYR A 124 -10.48 -0.75 12.21
N LYS A 125 -9.81 -0.03 13.11
CA LYS A 125 -10.43 0.65 14.26
C LYS A 125 -9.82 2.02 14.48
N VAL A 126 -10.66 3.00 14.77
CA VAL A 126 -10.24 4.34 15.19
C VAL A 126 -10.01 4.34 16.71
N ASN A 127 -8.82 4.78 17.13
CA ASN A 127 -8.52 4.95 18.54
C ASN A 127 -8.78 6.40 18.95
N TRP A 128 -9.87 6.62 19.68
CA TRP A 128 -10.28 7.93 20.17
C TRP A 128 -9.60 8.30 21.50
N ARG A 129 -9.26 9.57 21.65
CA ARG A 129 -9.11 10.21 22.96
C ARG A 129 -10.48 10.72 23.40
N TYR A 130 -10.70 10.66 24.71
CA TYR A 130 -11.93 11.08 25.33
C TYR A 130 -11.63 12.18 26.34
N LYS A 131 -12.50 13.19 26.37
CA LYS A 131 -12.52 14.18 27.44
C LYS A 131 -13.65 13.85 28.39
N LYS A 132 -13.41 14.02 29.68
CA LYS A 132 -14.45 14.01 30.71
C LYS A 132 -15.18 15.35 30.63
N VAL A 133 -16.45 15.32 30.25
CA VAL A 133 -17.28 16.52 30.08
C VAL A 133 -18.36 16.52 31.16
N LYS A 134 -18.51 17.67 31.83
CA LYS A 134 -19.56 17.91 32.81
C LYS A 134 -20.86 18.19 32.06
N THR A 135 -21.90 17.42 32.36
CA THR A 135 -23.25 17.53 31.82
C THR A 135 -24.26 17.31 32.96
N TYR A 136 -25.55 17.40 32.68
CA TYR A 136 -26.63 17.08 33.62
C TYR A 136 -27.61 16.09 32.98
N ASN A 137 -28.55 15.52 33.75
CA ASN A 137 -29.60 14.70 33.14
C ASN A 137 -30.43 15.56 32.17
N SER A 138 -30.97 14.95 31.12
CA SER A 138 -31.81 15.66 30.15
C SER A 138 -33.00 16.37 30.84
N THR A 139 -33.56 15.76 31.89
CA THR A 139 -34.65 16.30 32.72
C THR A 139 -34.25 17.48 33.60
N ASP A 140 -32.95 17.72 33.79
CA ASP A 140 -32.43 18.80 34.64
C ASP A 140 -32.14 20.08 33.84
N TYR A 141 -32.14 19.99 32.51
CA TYR A 141 -32.02 21.15 31.64
C TYR A 141 -33.33 21.93 31.57
N ILE A 142 -33.21 23.26 31.62
CA ILE A 142 -34.32 24.18 31.46
C ILE A 142 -34.29 24.66 30.00
N TRP A 143 -35.39 24.42 29.30
CA TRP A 143 -35.58 24.79 27.91
C TRP A 143 -36.71 25.82 27.80
N ASN A 144 -36.45 26.95 27.14
CA ASN A 144 -37.47 27.93 26.79
C ASN A 144 -37.55 28.03 25.27
N ASN A 145 -38.72 27.75 24.68
CA ASN A 145 -38.93 27.74 23.23
C ASN A 145 -37.87 26.95 22.44
N GLY A 146 -37.44 25.79 22.97
CA GLY A 146 -36.43 24.94 22.33
C GLY A 146 -34.98 25.41 22.50
N ILE A 147 -34.73 26.51 23.21
CA ILE A 147 -33.38 26.99 23.54
C ILE A 147 -33.04 26.58 24.96
N LEU A 148 -31.84 26.01 25.14
CA LEU A 148 -31.30 25.68 26.45
C LEU A 148 -30.96 26.98 27.19
N THR A 149 -31.66 27.28 28.28
CA THR A 149 -31.50 28.54 29.05
C THR A 149 -30.84 28.32 30.41
N GLY A 150 -30.77 27.09 30.91
CA GLY A 150 -30.09 26.82 32.17
C GLY A 150 -30.20 25.39 32.65
N VAL A 151 -29.85 25.20 33.92
CA VAL A 151 -29.93 23.91 34.64
C VAL A 151 -30.68 24.16 35.95
N LYS A 152 -31.56 23.23 36.35
CA LYS A 152 -32.30 23.30 37.61
C LYS A 152 -31.36 23.50 38.81
N LYS A 153 -31.73 24.39 39.72
CA LYS A 153 -30.97 24.66 40.96
C LYS A 153 -30.86 23.36 41.78
N GLY A 154 -29.65 23.01 42.22
CA GLY A 154 -29.37 21.77 42.96
C GLY A 154 -29.16 20.52 42.10
N ALA A 155 -29.25 20.62 40.77
CA ALA A 155 -28.96 19.49 39.88
C ALA A 155 -27.51 19.01 40.08
N LYS A 156 -27.37 17.68 40.20
CA LYS A 156 -26.05 17.07 40.35
C LYS A 156 -25.40 16.87 38.99
N PRO A 157 -24.17 17.35 38.79
CA PRO A 157 -23.49 17.14 37.53
C PRO A 157 -23.12 15.68 37.31
N ILE A 158 -23.33 15.22 36.08
CA ILE A 158 -22.88 13.94 35.57
C ILE A 158 -21.65 14.18 34.71
N TYR A 159 -20.71 13.26 34.75
CA TYR A 159 -19.53 13.32 33.89
C TYR A 159 -19.57 12.21 32.86
N ILE A 160 -19.68 12.60 31.59
CA ILE A 160 -19.66 11.66 30.46
C ILE A 160 -18.31 11.70 29.76
N LYS A 161 -17.94 10.55 29.16
CA LYS A 161 -16.76 10.46 28.27
C LYS A 161 -17.19 10.85 26.86
N GLN A 162 -16.81 12.04 26.42
CA GLN A 162 -17.06 12.49 25.04
C GLN A 162 -15.82 12.20 24.19
N LYS A 163 -16.01 11.60 23.01
CA LYS A 163 -14.94 11.47 22.00
C LYS A 163 -14.53 12.86 21.55
N THR A 164 -13.24 13.16 21.56
CA THR A 164 -12.75 14.49 21.21
C THR A 164 -11.81 14.48 20.02
N THR A 165 -10.78 13.63 20.04
CA THR A 165 -9.76 13.61 18.99
C THR A 165 -9.36 12.18 18.62
N ILE A 166 -8.92 11.99 17.38
CA ILE A 166 -8.40 10.70 16.92
C ILE A 166 -6.93 10.61 17.28
N ASN A 167 -6.55 9.63 18.10
CA ASN A 167 -5.15 9.40 18.45
C ASN A 167 -4.38 8.73 17.32
N SER A 168 -4.99 7.70 16.72
CA SER A 168 -4.39 6.88 15.66
C SER A 168 -5.43 6.00 14.99
N TYR A 169 -5.07 5.50 13.82
CA TYR A 169 -5.82 4.51 13.09
C TYR A 169 -5.15 3.16 13.25
N LYS A 170 -5.82 2.18 13.87
CA LYS A 170 -5.25 0.86 14.12
C LYS A 170 -5.70 -0.12 13.07
N LEU A 171 -4.72 -0.67 12.38
CA LEU A 171 -4.84 -1.86 11.57
C LEU A 171 -4.49 -3.08 12.41
N SER A 172 -5.27 -4.14 12.26
CA SER A 172 -4.97 -5.44 12.87
C SER A 172 -5.38 -6.55 11.94
N TRP A 173 -4.62 -7.63 11.99
CA TRP A 173 -4.75 -8.73 11.06
C TRP A 173 -4.48 -10.04 11.82
N LEU A 174 -5.06 -11.16 11.42
CA LEU A 174 -4.73 -12.48 11.95
C LEU A 174 -3.24 -12.85 11.71
N ALA A 175 -2.67 -13.73 12.52
CA ALA A 175 -1.34 -14.26 12.20
C ALA A 175 -1.44 -15.27 11.04
N LEU A 176 -0.53 -15.20 10.08
CA LEU A 176 -0.29 -16.28 9.11
C LEU A 176 0.73 -17.25 9.70
N ASP A 177 0.35 -18.53 9.82
CA ASP A 177 1.23 -19.57 10.36
C ASP A 177 2.51 -19.69 9.52
N GLY A 178 3.64 -19.65 10.21
CA GLY A 178 4.96 -19.71 9.60
C GLY A 178 5.46 -18.42 8.95
N ALA A 179 4.72 -17.30 8.93
CA ALA A 179 5.24 -16.04 8.40
C ALA A 179 6.33 -15.42 9.29
N ASP A 180 7.39 -14.89 8.69
CA ASP A 180 8.49 -14.22 9.40
C ASP A 180 8.21 -12.73 9.65
N GLY A 181 7.32 -12.13 8.86
CA GLY A 181 6.90 -10.75 9.01
C GLY A 181 5.79 -10.34 8.02
N TYR A 182 5.43 -9.06 8.10
CA TYR A 182 4.38 -8.44 7.30
C TYR A 182 4.83 -7.06 6.82
N GLU A 183 4.44 -6.74 5.59
CA GLU A 183 4.47 -5.39 5.05
C GLU A 183 3.06 -4.79 5.10
N VAL A 184 2.94 -3.62 5.71
CA VAL A 184 1.79 -2.75 5.57
C VAL A 184 2.02 -1.91 4.32
N GLN A 185 1.11 -2.01 3.37
CA GLN A 185 1.19 -1.30 2.10
C GLN A 185 0.05 -0.29 1.94
N ARG A 186 0.36 0.87 1.36
CA ARG A 186 -0.58 1.94 1.00
C ARG A 186 -0.51 2.19 -0.50
N TRP A 187 -1.62 2.57 -1.09
CA TRP A 187 -1.75 2.72 -2.55
C TRP A 187 -1.46 4.15 -3.00
N HIS A 188 -0.52 4.30 -3.92
CA HIS A 188 -0.33 5.51 -4.71
C HIS A 188 -1.30 5.49 -5.89
N PHE A 189 -1.99 6.61 -6.09
CA PHE A 189 -2.99 6.71 -7.16
C PHE A 189 -2.37 7.09 -8.50
N VAL A 190 -1.19 7.71 -8.48
CA VAL A 190 -0.42 8.09 -9.68
C VAL A 190 0.63 7.04 -10.01
N THR A 191 1.06 7.04 -11.26
CA THR A 191 1.91 6.01 -11.87
C THR A 191 2.97 6.61 -12.73
N ASP A 192 4.12 5.95 -12.76
CA ASP A 192 5.07 6.11 -13.85
C ASP A 192 4.48 5.40 -15.08
N TRP A 193 4.16 6.21 -16.09
CA TRP A 193 3.99 5.98 -17.53
C TRP A 193 3.15 4.78 -18.05
N ASP A 194 3.09 3.63 -17.37
CA ASP A 194 2.46 2.38 -17.86
C ASP A 194 1.68 1.57 -16.81
N THR A 195 1.66 1.97 -15.54
CA THR A 195 0.93 1.23 -14.48
C THR A 195 -0.38 1.91 -14.11
N LYS A 196 -1.31 1.19 -13.44
CA LYS A 196 -2.54 1.75 -12.85
C LYS A 196 -2.35 1.74 -11.33
N GLY A 197 -1.95 2.87 -10.73
CA GLY A 197 -1.38 3.03 -9.37
C GLY A 197 -0.27 2.02 -9.00
N HIS A 198 0.34 2.20 -7.83
CA HIS A 198 1.26 1.21 -7.26
C HIS A 198 1.13 1.09 -5.74
N TRP A 199 1.55 -0.06 -5.19
CA TRP A 199 1.59 -0.30 -3.74
C TRP A 199 2.97 0.07 -3.19
N GLU A 200 3.03 1.00 -2.26
CA GLU A 200 4.23 1.31 -1.48
C GLU A 200 4.16 0.60 -0.11
N THR A 201 5.28 0.05 0.33
CA THR A 201 5.42 -0.48 1.69
C THR A 201 5.74 0.64 2.68
N ILE A 202 4.76 1.01 3.50
CA ILE A 202 4.91 2.06 4.54
C ILE A 202 5.47 1.51 5.85
N LYS A 203 5.38 0.19 6.10
CA LYS A 203 5.94 -0.42 7.30
C LYS A 203 6.23 -1.91 7.18
N ASP A 204 7.42 -2.30 7.60
CA ASP A 204 7.74 -3.67 7.99
C ASP A 204 7.48 -3.93 9.49
N THR A 205 6.85 -5.06 9.80
CA THR A 205 6.59 -5.45 11.19
C THR A 205 6.47 -6.96 11.37
N LYS A 206 6.88 -7.47 12.53
CA LYS A 206 6.60 -8.84 12.98
C LYS A 206 5.28 -8.94 13.75
N LYS A 207 4.71 -7.80 14.16
CA LYS A 207 3.44 -7.73 14.86
C LYS A 207 2.30 -7.92 13.88
N THR A 208 1.16 -8.37 14.38
CA THR A 208 -0.08 -8.50 13.62
C THR A 208 -0.98 -7.25 13.70
N SER A 209 -0.38 -6.11 14.00
CA SER A 209 -1.05 -4.82 14.03
C SER A 209 -0.08 -3.67 13.78
N TYR A 210 -0.64 -2.57 13.29
CA TYR A 210 0.09 -1.32 13.05
C TYR A 210 -0.81 -0.13 13.34
N LYS A 211 -0.23 0.93 13.92
CA LYS A 211 -0.91 2.19 14.16
C LYS A 211 -0.42 3.17 13.10
N ILE A 212 -1.34 3.62 12.26
CA ILE A 212 -1.12 4.70 11.31
C ILE A 212 -1.43 6.01 12.02
N THR A 213 -0.48 6.93 11.92
CA THR A 213 -0.49 8.23 12.60
C THR A 213 -0.42 9.39 11.63
N ASP A 214 -0.15 9.13 10.36
CA ASP A 214 0.07 10.09 9.29
C ASP A 214 -1.10 10.20 8.30
N PHE A 215 -2.30 9.80 8.73
CA PHE A 215 -3.53 10.03 7.98
C PHE A 215 -3.96 11.49 8.14
N ALA A 216 -4.09 12.18 7.01
CA ALA A 216 -4.76 13.47 6.94
C ALA A 216 -6.27 13.32 6.99
N MET A 217 -6.99 14.35 7.40
CA MET A 217 -8.44 14.46 7.23
C MET A 217 -8.83 14.33 5.75
N ASN A 218 -9.95 13.62 5.48
CA ASN A 218 -10.58 13.41 4.18
C ASN A 218 -9.79 12.61 3.13
N GLU A 219 -8.65 12.05 3.48
CA GLU A 219 -7.85 11.20 2.60
C GLU A 219 -8.54 9.85 2.32
N LEU A 220 -8.50 9.38 1.07
CA LEU A 220 -8.81 7.99 0.71
C LEU A 220 -7.58 7.09 0.78
N ALA A 221 -7.33 6.48 1.93
CA ALA A 221 -6.27 5.49 2.09
C ALA A 221 -6.74 4.10 1.65
N LYS A 222 -6.13 3.53 0.60
CA LYS A 222 -6.27 2.10 0.31
C LYS A 222 -5.10 1.34 0.93
N ILE A 223 -5.40 0.32 1.71
CA ILE A 223 -4.42 -0.42 2.51
C ILE A 223 -4.49 -1.91 2.21
N LYS A 224 -3.33 -2.55 2.18
CA LYS A 224 -3.16 -3.99 2.03
C LYS A 224 -2.04 -4.49 2.94
N ILE A 225 -2.13 -5.72 3.42
CA ILE A 225 -1.06 -6.39 4.18
C ILE A 225 -0.46 -7.51 3.35
N LYS A 226 0.87 -7.58 3.27
CA LYS A 226 1.59 -8.62 2.54
C LYS A 226 2.49 -9.39 3.50
N ALA A 227 2.12 -10.63 3.82
CA ALA A 227 2.95 -11.49 4.65
C ALA A 227 4.16 -11.99 3.86
N TYR A 228 5.30 -12.15 4.52
CA TYR A 228 6.51 -12.70 3.92
C TYR A 228 7.23 -13.69 4.83
N ASN A 229 8.06 -14.48 4.18
CA ASN A 229 9.05 -15.34 4.80
C ASN A 229 10.45 -14.88 4.43
N ILE A 230 11.39 -15.02 5.35
CA ILE A 230 12.80 -14.79 5.06
C ILE A 230 13.38 -16.12 4.59
N VAL A 231 13.67 -16.16 3.29
CA VAL A 231 14.37 -17.24 2.64
C VAL A 231 15.67 -16.64 2.18
N ASP A 232 16.78 -17.03 2.80
CA ASP A 232 18.12 -16.56 2.43
C ASP A 232 18.46 -15.12 2.67
N GLY A 233 17.84 -14.55 3.70
CA GLY A 233 17.94 -13.11 3.95
C GLY A 233 17.02 -12.30 3.05
N GLU A 234 16.24 -12.94 2.17
CA GLU A 234 15.34 -12.26 1.25
C GLU A 234 13.88 -12.57 1.53
N LYS A 235 13.02 -11.57 1.29
CA LYS A 235 11.59 -11.69 1.48
C LYS A 235 10.95 -12.46 0.33
N VAL A 236 10.36 -13.61 0.65
CA VAL A 236 9.47 -14.36 -0.24
C VAL A 236 8.04 -14.12 0.23
N TYR A 237 7.23 -13.51 -0.64
CA TYR A 237 5.89 -13.09 -0.26
C TYR A 237 4.84 -14.18 -0.43
N ASN A 238 3.91 -14.20 0.52
CA ASN A 238 2.68 -14.98 0.47
C ASN A 238 1.55 -14.17 -0.20
N ASN A 239 0.36 -14.77 -0.29
CA ASN A 239 -0.84 -14.04 -0.70
C ASN A 239 -1.07 -12.83 0.22
N SER A 240 -1.37 -11.69 -0.38
CA SER A 240 -1.74 -10.49 0.37
C SER A 240 -3.14 -10.60 0.98
N SER A 241 -3.43 -9.72 1.94
CA SER A 241 -4.81 -9.49 2.38
C SER A 241 -5.68 -8.93 1.25
N GLY A 242 -6.99 -8.94 1.48
CA GLY A 242 -7.90 -8.06 0.75
C GLY A 242 -7.52 -6.59 0.98
N THR A 243 -7.91 -5.73 0.06
CA THR A 243 -7.73 -4.29 0.20
C THR A 243 -8.88 -3.71 1.01
N ILE A 244 -8.56 -2.90 2.01
CA ILE A 244 -9.54 -2.00 2.63
C ILE A 244 -9.38 -0.61 2.03
N SER A 245 -10.49 0.10 1.84
CA SER A 245 -10.50 1.51 1.46
C SER A 245 -11.08 2.30 2.62
N ILE A 246 -10.30 3.22 3.17
CA ILE A 246 -10.66 4.05 4.32
C ILE A 246 -10.72 5.48 3.83
N ARG A 247 -11.88 6.14 3.99
CA ARG A 247 -11.92 7.60 3.97
C ARG A 247 -11.82 8.10 5.40
N THR A 248 -10.82 8.92 5.69
CA THR A 248 -10.54 9.41 7.04
C THR A 248 -11.49 10.54 7.41
N GLU A 249 -12.01 10.51 8.65
CA GLU A 249 -12.94 11.52 9.15
C GLU A 249 -12.22 12.72 9.79
N ALA A 250 -11.00 12.53 10.30
CA ALA A 250 -10.15 13.58 10.84
C ALA A 250 -8.67 13.19 10.82
N SER A 251 -7.76 14.16 10.94
CA SER A 251 -6.34 13.86 11.12
C SER A 251 -6.08 13.22 12.49
N SER A 252 -5.03 12.41 12.60
CA SER A 252 -4.58 11.92 13.90
C SER A 252 -3.88 13.02 14.69
N THR A 253 -3.94 13.01 16.03
CA THR A 253 -3.27 14.02 16.89
C THR A 253 -1.76 14.05 16.77
N CYS A 254 -1.16 13.01 16.20
CA CYS A 254 0.28 12.92 15.99
C CYS A 254 0.67 13.06 14.52
N TYR A 255 -0.30 13.39 13.66
CA TYR A 255 -0.01 13.79 12.29
C TYR A 255 0.69 15.14 12.33
N LYS A 256 1.92 15.17 11.83
CA LYS A 256 2.59 16.42 11.49
C LYS A 256 2.00 16.83 10.15
N GLU A 257 0.99 17.70 10.17
CA GLU A 257 0.33 18.23 8.96
C GLU A 257 1.41 18.81 8.03
N PRO A 258 1.85 18.08 7.00
CA PRO A 258 2.69 18.67 5.98
C PRO A 258 1.84 19.68 5.23
N LEU A 259 2.48 20.75 4.77
CA LEU A 259 1.81 21.79 4.00
C LEU A 259 1.10 21.22 2.76
N VAL A 260 1.68 20.18 2.15
CA VAL A 260 1.06 19.38 1.08
C VAL A 260 0.98 17.91 1.47
N ASN A 261 -0.16 17.28 1.21
CA ASN A 261 -0.35 15.83 1.35
C ASN A 261 -0.35 15.15 -0.02
N ARG A 262 0.70 14.35 -0.28
CA ARG A 262 0.87 13.61 -1.53
C ARG A 262 -0.24 12.60 -1.82
N TRP A 263 -0.73 11.87 -0.82
CA TRP A 263 -1.80 10.88 -1.02
C TRP A 263 -3.10 11.50 -1.55
N LYS A 264 -3.51 12.65 -1.01
CA LYS A 264 -4.68 13.41 -1.49
C LYS A 264 -4.44 14.03 -2.86
N SER A 265 -3.24 14.58 -3.06
CA SER A 265 -2.78 15.14 -4.33
C SER A 265 -2.91 14.13 -5.47
N GLU A 266 -2.44 12.91 -5.25
CA GLU A 266 -2.54 11.81 -6.20
C GLU A 266 -3.98 11.30 -6.39
N GLU A 267 -4.78 11.24 -5.33
CA GLU A 267 -6.22 10.92 -5.43
C GLU A 267 -6.92 11.93 -6.34
N ALA A 268 -6.63 13.23 -6.18
CA ALA A 268 -7.21 14.28 -7.01
C ALA A 268 -6.79 14.14 -8.47
N PHE A 269 -5.52 13.84 -8.74
CA PHE A 269 -5.06 13.61 -10.11
C PHE A 269 -5.74 12.40 -10.77
N TYR A 270 -5.91 11.32 -10.01
CA TYR A 270 -6.69 10.17 -10.47
C TYR A 270 -8.14 10.55 -10.79
N LEU A 271 -8.79 11.35 -9.93
CA LEU A 271 -10.16 11.81 -10.16
C LEU A 271 -10.27 12.78 -11.34
N GLN A 272 -9.30 13.66 -11.52
CA GLN A 272 -9.13 14.51 -12.70
C GLN A 272 -9.09 13.66 -13.99
N ASN A 273 -8.30 12.59 -14.00
CA ASN A 273 -8.27 11.65 -15.13
C ASN A 273 -9.58 10.90 -15.34
N LYS A 274 -10.40 10.69 -14.31
CA LYS A 274 -11.77 10.17 -14.47
C LYS A 274 -12.71 11.18 -15.12
N VAL A 275 -12.49 12.47 -14.94
CA VAL A 275 -13.22 13.52 -15.68
C VAL A 275 -12.86 13.47 -17.17
N ARG A 276 -11.58 13.32 -17.49
CA ARG A 276 -11.08 13.20 -18.87
C ARG A 276 -11.57 11.95 -19.59
N GLU A 277 -11.53 10.80 -18.91
CA GLU A 277 -12.08 9.54 -19.41
C GLU A 277 -13.57 9.69 -19.78
N LYS A 278 -14.36 10.34 -18.91
CA LYS A 278 -15.78 10.61 -19.17
C LYS A 278 -16.02 11.57 -20.34
N ALA A 279 -15.10 12.52 -20.55
CA ALA A 279 -15.14 13.47 -21.67
C ALA A 279 -14.60 12.89 -22.98
N GLY A 280 -14.06 11.67 -22.98
CA GLY A 280 -13.50 11.03 -24.17
C GLY A 280 -12.20 11.68 -24.66
N VAL A 281 -11.39 12.22 -23.74
CA VAL A 281 -10.06 12.78 -24.05
C VAL A 281 -8.96 11.97 -23.34
N ASP A 282 -7.74 12.01 -23.90
CA ASP A 282 -6.60 11.23 -23.40
C ASP A 282 -6.30 11.53 -21.94
N LEU A 283 -5.89 10.52 -21.17
CA LEU A 283 -5.52 10.71 -19.77
C LEU A 283 -4.23 11.54 -19.66
N LEU A 284 -4.17 12.38 -18.63
CA LEU A 284 -2.93 13.09 -18.28
C LEU A 284 -1.94 12.14 -17.65
N LYS A 285 -0.67 12.36 -17.97
CA LYS A 285 0.47 11.74 -17.30
C LYS A 285 0.87 12.59 -16.11
N TRP A 286 1.11 11.92 -14.98
CA TRP A 286 1.64 12.59 -13.80
C TRP A 286 3.09 12.99 -14.05
N ASP A 287 3.45 14.17 -13.56
CA ASP A 287 4.77 14.74 -13.71
C ASP A 287 5.26 15.25 -12.35
N GLU A 288 6.37 14.69 -11.85
CA GLU A 288 6.92 15.03 -10.52
C GLU A 288 7.44 16.46 -10.45
N ASP A 289 7.83 16.98 -11.60
CA ASP A 289 8.41 18.30 -11.75
C ASP A 289 7.31 19.37 -11.63
N LEU A 290 6.21 19.16 -12.35
CA LEU A 290 4.96 19.90 -12.15
C LEU A 290 4.40 19.75 -10.74
N TYR A 291 4.55 18.57 -10.12
CA TYR A 291 4.09 18.37 -8.75
C TYR A 291 4.87 19.21 -7.75
N THR A 292 6.20 19.28 -7.92
CA THR A 292 7.07 20.13 -7.11
C THR A 292 6.69 21.60 -7.26
N PHE A 293 6.45 22.06 -8.50
CA PHE A 293 5.96 23.42 -8.76
C PHE A 293 4.58 23.67 -8.13
N ALA A 294 3.62 22.74 -8.27
CA ALA A 294 2.31 22.86 -7.63
C ALA A 294 2.42 22.91 -6.09
N CYS A 295 3.35 22.17 -5.49
CA CYS A 295 3.62 22.25 -4.05
C CYS A 295 4.14 23.62 -3.63
N TYR A 296 5.06 24.19 -4.40
CA TYR A 296 5.57 25.54 -4.18
C TYR A 296 4.45 26.59 -4.25
N ARG A 297 3.50 26.43 -5.18
CA ARG A 297 2.31 27.30 -5.28
C ARG A 297 1.43 27.23 -4.04
N VAL A 298 1.17 26.03 -3.51
CA VAL A 298 0.45 25.87 -2.24
C VAL A 298 1.22 26.55 -1.10
N GLU A 299 2.54 26.39 -1.04
CA GLU A 299 3.37 27.03 -0.01
C GLU A 299 3.30 28.55 -0.07
N GLY A 300 3.45 29.14 -1.26
CA GLY A 300 3.36 30.58 -1.43
C GLY A 300 1.99 31.15 -1.05
N ARG A 301 0.91 30.40 -1.28
CA ARG A 301 -0.44 30.79 -0.83
C ARG A 301 -0.57 30.75 0.69
N VAL A 302 -0.19 29.65 1.31
CA VAL A 302 -0.29 29.45 2.77
C VAL A 302 0.60 30.44 3.52
N LYS A 303 1.78 30.79 2.97
CA LYS A 303 2.73 31.73 3.58
C LYS A 303 2.51 33.20 3.17
N GLY A 304 1.62 33.47 2.22
CA GLY A 304 1.25 34.83 1.80
C GLY A 304 2.19 35.50 0.79
N TYR A 305 3.01 34.73 0.07
CA TYR A 305 3.90 35.25 -0.97
C TYR A 305 3.15 35.65 -2.26
N TYR A 306 2.02 35.00 -2.59
CA TYR A 306 1.30 35.24 -3.86
C TYR A 306 -0.22 35.37 -3.72
N LYS A 307 -0.84 36.18 -4.59
CA LYS A 307 -2.30 36.27 -4.77
C LYS A 307 -2.83 35.14 -5.68
N ASP A 308 -4.14 34.94 -5.66
CA ASP A 308 -4.92 33.79 -6.16
C ASP A 308 -4.56 33.34 -7.60
N HIS A 309 -4.01 34.22 -8.44
CA HIS A 309 -3.59 33.95 -9.82
C HIS A 309 -2.28 34.68 -10.23
N GLY A 310 -1.37 34.94 -9.28
CA GLY A 310 -0.04 35.54 -9.57
C GLY A 310 0.91 34.56 -10.28
N TRP A 311 0.59 34.20 -11.52
CA TRP A 311 1.25 33.16 -12.30
C TRP A 311 2.71 33.52 -12.64
N VAL A 312 2.89 34.74 -13.14
CA VAL A 312 4.18 35.26 -13.61
C VAL A 312 5.18 35.35 -12.45
N ASP A 313 4.81 35.98 -11.33
CA ASP A 313 5.72 36.20 -10.20
C ASP A 313 6.22 34.87 -9.59
N SER A 314 5.35 33.88 -9.43
CA SER A 314 5.75 32.60 -8.83
C SER A 314 6.51 31.67 -9.76
N MET A 315 6.24 31.76 -11.06
CA MET A 315 6.99 31.00 -12.05
C MET A 315 8.38 31.63 -12.21
N PHE A 316 8.47 32.97 -12.23
CA PHE A 316 9.72 33.72 -12.25
C PHE A 316 10.55 33.50 -10.97
N ASP A 317 9.92 33.43 -9.79
CA ASP A 317 10.61 33.10 -8.53
C ASP A 317 11.10 31.65 -8.48
N ALA A 318 10.32 30.69 -8.99
CA ALA A 318 10.76 29.30 -9.09
C ALA A 318 11.93 29.14 -10.06
N PHE A 319 11.90 29.87 -11.19
CA PHE A 319 12.98 29.95 -12.17
C PHE A 319 14.24 30.63 -11.60
N THR A 320 14.13 31.80 -10.98
CA THR A 320 15.27 32.59 -10.49
C THR A 320 15.96 31.97 -9.27
N ASN A 321 15.24 31.17 -8.48
CA ASN A 321 15.84 30.37 -7.40
C ASN A 321 16.49 29.06 -7.90
N ASN A 322 16.57 28.83 -9.22
CA ASN A 322 17.16 27.63 -9.83
C ASN A 322 16.51 26.32 -9.33
N ILE A 323 15.23 26.39 -8.93
CA ILE A 323 14.49 25.23 -8.40
C ILE A 323 14.02 24.34 -9.55
N PHE A 324 13.89 24.90 -10.76
CA PHE A 324 13.26 24.24 -11.91
C PHE A 324 13.84 24.66 -13.27
N ASP A 325 14.06 23.70 -14.18
CA ASP A 325 14.35 23.93 -15.60
C ASP A 325 13.21 23.30 -16.43
N PHE A 326 12.52 24.09 -17.25
CA PHE A 326 11.34 23.64 -17.98
C PHE A 326 11.67 23.33 -19.43
N GLY A 327 11.32 22.13 -19.88
CA GLY A 327 11.27 21.78 -21.32
C GLY A 327 9.94 22.10 -22.02
N THR A 328 8.91 22.55 -21.29
CA THR A 328 7.53 22.76 -21.81
C THR A 328 6.82 23.90 -21.10
N ASN A 329 6.17 24.84 -21.79
CA ASN A 329 5.44 25.92 -21.11
C ASN A 329 4.14 25.41 -20.47
N PRO A 330 3.86 25.66 -19.17
CA PRO A 330 2.58 25.27 -18.58
C PRO A 330 1.43 25.97 -19.31
N LEU A 331 0.42 25.21 -19.72
CA LEU A 331 -0.68 25.64 -20.59
C LEU A 331 -2.01 25.82 -19.87
N GLY A 332 -2.11 25.38 -18.61
CA GLY A 332 -3.35 25.47 -17.86
C GLY A 332 -3.14 25.35 -16.36
N GLU A 333 -4.03 25.99 -15.62
CA GLU A 333 -4.03 26.01 -14.18
C GLU A 333 -5.46 25.96 -13.66
N ASN A 334 -5.67 25.18 -12.60
CA ASN A 334 -6.87 25.27 -11.79
C ASN A 334 -6.51 25.47 -10.31
N TYR A 335 -7.22 26.41 -9.69
CA TYR A 335 -7.07 26.72 -8.27
C TYR A 335 -8.40 26.54 -7.55
N TYR A 336 -8.36 26.03 -6.33
CA TYR A 336 -9.50 26.00 -5.43
C TYR A 336 -9.03 26.12 -3.98
N SER A 337 -9.68 26.99 -3.22
CA SER A 337 -9.42 27.16 -1.80
C SER A 337 -10.68 27.17 -0.97
N SER A 338 -10.50 26.83 0.30
CA SER A 338 -11.57 26.82 1.28
C SER A 338 -11.01 26.95 2.69
N SER A 339 -11.76 27.60 3.58
CA SER A 339 -11.45 27.71 5.00
C SER A 339 -11.46 26.38 5.77
N LYS A 340 -12.01 25.31 5.17
CA LYS A 340 -12.01 23.94 5.71
C LYS A 340 -11.23 23.01 4.82
N GLU A 341 -10.52 22.05 5.43
CA GLU A 341 -9.81 20.97 4.75
C GLU A 341 -10.77 20.13 3.87
N LYS A 342 -10.34 19.82 2.65
CA LYS A 342 -11.19 19.20 1.61
C LYS A 342 -10.72 17.81 1.22
N SER A 343 -11.67 17.01 0.75
CA SER A 343 -11.35 15.78 0.03
C SER A 343 -10.89 16.13 -1.39
N ALA A 344 -10.11 15.23 -2.00
CA ALA A 344 -9.79 15.32 -3.43
C ALA A 344 -11.03 15.48 -4.30
N LYS A 345 -12.13 14.80 -3.95
CA LYS A 345 -13.40 14.88 -4.67
C LYS A 345 -14.01 16.28 -4.64
N ASP A 346 -13.93 16.98 -3.52
CA ASP A 346 -14.52 18.33 -3.40
C ASP A 346 -13.84 19.30 -4.36
N SER A 347 -12.50 19.27 -4.44
CA SER A 347 -11.73 20.12 -5.36
C SER A 347 -12.03 19.81 -6.82
N ILE A 348 -12.08 18.53 -7.19
CA ILE A 348 -12.42 18.11 -8.56
C ILE A 348 -13.84 18.53 -8.94
N VAL A 349 -14.82 18.33 -8.06
CA VAL A 349 -16.22 18.75 -8.33
C VAL A 349 -16.33 20.28 -8.45
N ALA A 350 -15.60 21.04 -7.62
CA ALA A 350 -15.58 22.49 -7.72
C ALA A 350 -15.07 22.97 -9.10
N TRP A 351 -14.00 22.35 -9.60
CA TRP A 351 -13.48 22.65 -10.94
C TRP A 351 -14.43 22.20 -12.06
N GLN A 352 -15.07 21.03 -11.94
CA GLN A 352 -16.06 20.57 -12.93
C GLN A 352 -17.26 21.52 -13.07
N ASN A 353 -17.63 22.21 -12.01
CA ASN A 353 -18.78 23.13 -11.99
C ASN A 353 -18.42 24.56 -12.43
N SER A 354 -17.14 24.83 -12.75
CA SER A 354 -16.69 26.12 -13.30
C SER A 354 -16.29 25.92 -14.76
N LYS A 355 -16.90 26.69 -15.67
CA LYS A 355 -16.68 26.55 -17.11
C LYS A 355 -15.19 26.59 -17.47
N GLY A 356 -14.47 27.63 -17.04
CA GLY A 356 -13.05 27.79 -17.36
C GLY A 356 -12.18 26.70 -16.76
N HIS A 357 -12.43 26.31 -15.51
CA HIS A 357 -11.68 25.21 -14.88
C HIS A 357 -11.94 23.88 -15.58
N TYR A 358 -13.19 23.58 -15.94
CA TYR A 358 -13.56 22.37 -16.63
C TYR A 358 -12.92 22.29 -18.02
N GLU A 359 -12.92 23.39 -18.78
CA GLU A 359 -12.24 23.49 -20.08
C GLU A 359 -10.75 23.16 -19.97
N SER A 360 -10.05 23.70 -18.95
CA SER A 360 -8.67 23.33 -18.62
C SER A 360 -8.54 21.84 -18.33
N MET A 361 -9.44 21.25 -17.53
CA MET A 361 -9.38 19.82 -17.17
C MET A 361 -9.47 18.90 -18.39
N ILE A 362 -10.24 19.25 -19.41
CA ILE A 362 -10.52 18.39 -20.58
C ILE A 362 -9.83 18.84 -21.86
N SER A 363 -8.94 19.84 -21.79
CA SER A 363 -8.21 20.31 -22.97
C SER A 363 -7.43 19.17 -23.63
N LYS A 364 -7.52 19.08 -24.96
CA LYS A 364 -6.78 18.09 -25.77
C LYS A 364 -5.32 18.46 -25.98
N LEU A 365 -4.97 19.72 -25.70
CA LEU A 365 -3.59 20.20 -25.83
C LEU A 365 -2.72 19.73 -24.68
N ILE A 366 -3.30 19.54 -23.49
CA ILE A 366 -2.56 19.12 -22.30
C ILE A 366 -2.36 17.60 -22.25
N LYS A 367 -1.12 17.17 -22.01
CA LYS A 367 -0.73 15.75 -21.89
C LYS A 367 -0.16 15.41 -20.53
N PHE A 368 0.40 16.38 -19.82
CA PHE A 368 0.96 16.21 -18.48
C PHE A 368 0.26 17.10 -17.48
N GLY A 369 0.31 16.69 -16.22
CA GLY A 369 -0.12 17.54 -15.13
C GLY A 369 0.26 16.99 -13.77
N ALA A 370 0.09 17.83 -12.77
CA ALA A 370 0.14 17.44 -11.38
C ALA A 370 -0.88 18.25 -10.57
N ILE A 371 -1.23 17.72 -9.41
CA ILE A 371 -2.11 18.42 -8.47
C ILE A 371 -1.45 18.38 -7.11
N ALA A 372 -1.35 19.52 -6.42
CA ALA A 372 -0.96 19.61 -5.02
C ALA A 372 -2.16 19.98 -4.16
N MET A 373 -2.31 19.27 -3.03
CA MET A 373 -3.39 19.51 -2.06
C MET A 373 -2.86 19.53 -0.63
N GLY A 374 -3.25 20.53 0.14
CA GLY A 374 -2.98 20.61 1.58
C GLY A 374 -3.33 21.98 2.15
N SER A 375 -3.51 22.04 3.48
CA SER A 375 -3.84 23.29 4.19
C SER A 375 -5.05 24.05 3.64
N GLY A 376 -6.08 23.34 3.18
CA GLY A 376 -7.28 23.94 2.56
C GLY A 376 -7.10 24.43 1.12
N GLU A 377 -5.91 24.28 0.53
CA GLU A 377 -5.58 24.69 -0.82
C GLU A 377 -5.54 23.48 -1.79
N SER A 378 -5.90 23.70 -3.05
CA SER A 378 -5.79 22.75 -4.14
C SER A 378 -5.32 23.45 -5.41
N TYR A 379 -4.26 22.93 -6.00
CA TYR A 379 -3.61 23.54 -7.14
C TYR A 379 -3.30 22.50 -8.21
N ALA A 380 -3.77 22.71 -9.43
CA ALA A 380 -3.45 21.87 -10.57
C ALA A 380 -2.65 22.66 -11.60
N VAL A 381 -1.62 22.04 -12.14
CA VAL A 381 -0.79 22.60 -13.22
C VAL A 381 -0.76 21.60 -14.36
N PHE A 382 -0.96 22.09 -15.58
CA PHE A 382 -1.05 21.30 -16.79
C PHE A 382 -0.10 21.83 -17.87
N THR A 383 0.46 20.95 -18.69
CA THR A 383 1.34 21.29 -19.83
C THR A 383 1.11 20.33 -20.99
N GLU A 384 1.61 20.69 -22.18
CA GLU A 384 1.47 19.96 -23.46
C GLU A 384 2.20 18.63 -23.55
#